data_AF-A0A9D4WU42-F1
#
_entry.id   AF-A0A9D4WU42-F1
#
_cell.length_a   1.000
_cell.length_b   1.000
_cell.length_c   1.000
_cell.angle_alpha   90.00
_cell.angle_beta   90.00
_cell.angle_gamma   90.00
#
_symmetry.space_group_name_H-M   'P 1'
#
loop_
_entity.id
_entity.type
_entity.pdbx_description
1 polymer ?
#
loop_
_entity_poly.entity_id
_entity_poly.type
_entity_poly.pdbx_seq_one_letter_code
_entity_poly.pdbx_strand_id
1 'polypeptide(L)'
;MAGCQTAVSNIVMSVVVFLTLQFLTPLFKYTPNAILAAIIISAVISLVDYQAAILIWKIDKFDFIACMGAFFGVVFISVEIGLLIAVSISFAKILLQVTRPRTAILGKIPRTTVYRNIEQYPEASKIPGVMIVRVDSAIYFSNSNYVKERILRWLTDEEAVKGDYHTRIQFLIVEMSPVTDIDTSGIQAFEELHRSLEKRSVQVSYQMNDA
;
A
#
# COMPACT_ATOMS: atom_id res chain seq x y z
N MET A 1 10.33 27.56 19.72
CA MET A 1 10.38 28.76 18.86
C MET A 1 9.73 29.92 19.59
N ALA A 2 10.36 31.09 19.65
CA ALA A 2 9.93 32.23 20.48
C ALA A 2 8.73 33.03 19.92
N GLY A 3 7.73 32.36 19.33
CA GLY A 3 6.46 33.00 18.96
C GLY A 3 6.51 34.01 17.80
N CYS A 4 7.43 33.87 16.84
CA CYS A 4 7.48 34.74 15.65
C CYS A 4 6.32 34.47 14.69
N GLN A 5 5.58 35.54 14.33
CA GLN A 5 4.33 35.47 13.55
C GLN A 5 4.42 36.14 12.16
N THR A 6 5.53 36.81 11.83
CA THR A 6 5.67 37.58 10.58
C THR A 6 7.02 37.35 9.89
N ALA A 7 7.05 37.57 8.57
CA ALA A 7 8.26 37.43 7.74
C ALA A 7 9.40 38.41 8.13
N VAL A 8 9.09 39.47 8.88
CA VAL A 8 10.08 40.41 9.42
C VAL A 8 11.11 39.70 10.30
N SER A 9 10.74 38.62 10.98
CA SER A 9 11.68 37.79 11.75
C SER A 9 12.84 37.26 10.89
N ASN A 10 12.56 36.84 9.65
CA ASN A 10 13.58 36.32 8.75
C ASN A 10 14.52 37.44 8.26
N ILE A 11 13.99 38.65 8.07
CA ILE A 11 14.79 39.83 7.72
C ILE A 11 15.73 40.20 8.87
N VAL A 12 15.24 40.22 10.11
CA VAL A 12 16.08 40.49 11.28
C VAL A 12 17.16 39.41 11.43
N MET A 13 16.79 38.13 11.28
CA MET A 13 17.73 37.02 11.35
C MET A 13 18.84 37.14 10.28
N SER A 14 18.49 37.45 9.02
CA SER A 14 19.48 37.58 7.96
C SER A 14 20.42 38.77 8.16
N VAL A 15 19.91 39.91 8.65
CA VAL A 15 20.74 41.08 9.01
C VAL A 15 21.71 40.73 10.13
N VAL A 16 21.25 40.04 11.18
CA VAL A 16 22.12 39.61 12.29
C VAL A 16 23.21 38.66 11.80
N VAL A 17 22.87 37.68 10.94
CA VAL A 17 23.85 36.77 10.33
C VAL A 17 24.86 37.55 9.48
N PHE A 18 24.41 38.50 8.66
CA PHE A 18 25.28 39.34 7.84
C PHE A 18 26.27 40.15 8.69
N LEU A 19 25.80 40.81 9.75
CA LEU A 19 26.65 41.54 10.69
C LEU A 19 27.64 40.61 11.40
N THR A 20 27.20 39.41 11.78
CA THR A 20 28.06 38.40 12.42
C THR A 20 29.19 37.98 11.47
N LEU A 21 28.88 37.70 10.21
CA LEU A 21 29.87 37.34 9.19
C LEU A 21 30.84 38.48 8.88
N GLN A 22 30.41 39.74 8.92
CA GLN A 22 31.26 40.89 8.63
C GLN A 22 32.17 41.27 9.79
N PHE A 23 31.64 41.32 11.02
CA PHE A 23 32.35 41.90 12.17
C PHE A 23 32.87 40.84 13.16
N LEU A 24 32.18 39.72 13.33
CA LEU A 24 32.49 38.71 14.36
C LEU A 24 33.29 37.51 13.82
N THR A 25 33.42 37.33 12.51
CA THR A 25 34.24 36.27 11.89
C THR A 25 35.68 36.18 12.45
N PRO A 26 36.42 37.28 12.71
CA PRO A 26 37.76 37.19 13.30
C PRO A 26 37.78 36.52 14.67
N LEU A 27 36.72 36.69 15.46
CA LEU A 27 36.56 36.08 16.78
C LEU A 27 36.35 34.56 16.68
N PHE A 28 35.63 34.11 15.65
CA PHE A 28 35.36 32.68 15.42
C PHE A 28 36.48 31.92 14.73
N LYS A 29 37.51 32.60 14.21
CA LYS A 29 38.62 31.99 13.46
C LYS A 29 39.31 30.84 14.21
N TYR A 30 39.40 30.92 15.53
CA TYR A 30 40.07 29.93 16.37
C TYR A 30 39.11 28.94 17.06
N THR A 31 37.86 28.86 16.60
CA THR A 31 36.88 27.92 17.16
C THR A 31 37.34 26.48 16.93
N PRO A 32 37.60 25.67 17.98
CA PRO A 32 38.00 24.29 17.81
C PRO A 32 36.89 23.46 17.15
N ASN A 33 37.26 22.51 16.28
CA ASN A 33 36.32 21.59 15.62
C ASN A 33 35.44 20.81 16.62
N ALA A 34 35.95 20.58 17.85
CA ALA A 34 35.19 19.93 18.91
C ALA A 34 33.91 20.70 19.30
N ILE A 35 33.95 22.04 19.32
CA ILE A 35 32.78 22.87 19.64
C ILE A 35 31.74 22.77 18.53
N LEU A 36 32.18 22.84 17.27
CA LEU A 36 31.30 22.69 16.10
C LEU A 36 30.64 21.30 16.07
N ALA A 37 31.41 20.25 16.32
CA ALA A 37 30.89 18.89 16.41
C ALA A 37 29.85 18.74 17.54
N ALA A 38 30.11 19.31 18.72
CA ALA A 38 29.17 19.27 19.85
C ALA A 38 27.84 19.97 19.51
N ILE A 39 27.88 21.13 18.83
CA ILE A 39 26.67 21.85 18.38
C ILE A 39 25.88 20.99 17.39
N ILE A 40 26.55 20.37 16.42
CA ILE A 40 25.89 19.52 15.41
C ILE A 40 25.27 18.28 16.06
N ILE A 41 26.01 17.57 16.91
CA ILE A 41 25.49 16.37 17.60
C ILE A 41 24.30 16.73 18.48
N SER A 42 24.39 17.82 19.26
CA SER A 42 23.28 18.29 20.09
C SER A 42 22.04 18.66 19.29
N ALA A 43 22.21 19.22 18.09
CA ALA A 43 21.08 19.50 17.20
C ALA A 43 20.47 18.19 16.68
N VAL A 44 21.30 17.29 16.13
CA VAL A 44 20.86 16.06 15.44
C VAL A 44 20.24 15.03 16.38
N ILE A 45 20.70 14.94 17.64
CA ILE A 45 20.19 13.91 18.57
C ILE A 45 18.68 14.02 18.79
N SER A 46 18.13 15.24 18.71
CA SER A 46 16.68 15.48 18.81
C SER A 46 15.88 15.10 17.56
N LEU A 47 16.54 14.93 16.40
CA LEU A 47 15.89 14.48 15.17
C LEU A 47 15.79 12.96 15.07
N VAL A 48 16.57 12.21 15.85
CA VAL A 48 16.57 10.75 15.80
C VAL A 48 15.36 10.19 16.56
N ASP A 49 14.30 9.90 15.83
CA ASP A 49 13.10 9.24 16.37
C ASP A 49 13.18 7.71 16.21
N TYR A 50 13.78 7.07 17.21
CA TYR A 50 13.87 5.60 17.26
C TYR A 50 12.51 4.93 17.51
N GLN A 51 11.56 5.62 18.13
CA GLN A 51 10.23 5.07 18.41
C GLN A 51 9.42 4.95 17.12
N ALA A 52 9.52 5.93 16.23
CA ALA A 52 8.95 5.88 14.90
C ALA A 52 9.49 4.68 14.10
N ALA A 53 10.80 4.42 14.13
CA ALA A 53 11.40 3.27 13.44
C ALA A 53 10.83 1.92 13.95
N ILE A 54 10.68 1.77 15.27
CA ILE A 54 10.07 0.57 15.89
C ILE A 54 8.59 0.46 15.52
N LEU A 55 7.86 1.56 15.49
CA LEU A 55 6.45 1.59 15.11
C LEU A 55 6.28 1.14 13.66
N ILE A 56 7.08 1.67 12.74
CA ILE A 56 7.06 1.29 11.32
C ILE A 56 7.34 -0.21 11.17
N TRP A 57 8.33 -0.75 11.88
CA TRP A 57 8.61 -2.19 11.87
C TRP A 57 7.42 -3.06 12.29
N LYS A 58 6.63 -2.61 13.27
CA LYS A 58 5.44 -3.33 13.75
C LYS A 58 4.25 -3.23 12.78
N ILE A 59 4.12 -2.12 12.06
CA ILE A 59 2.97 -1.85 11.18
C ILE A 59 3.23 -2.39 9.77
N ASP A 60 4.33 -1.97 9.13
CA ASP A 60 4.62 -2.30 7.73
C ASP A 60 6.11 -2.55 7.50
N LYS A 61 6.45 -3.80 7.23
CA LYS A 61 7.82 -4.24 6.99
C LYS A 61 8.43 -3.61 5.73
N PHE A 62 7.63 -3.31 4.70
CA PHE A 62 8.15 -2.68 3.47
C PHE A 62 8.56 -1.24 3.71
N ASP A 63 7.79 -0.50 4.51
CA ASP A 63 8.14 0.88 4.87
C ASP A 63 9.38 0.92 5.76
N PHE A 64 9.56 -0.09 6.62
CA PHE A 64 10.80 -0.23 7.37
C PHE A 64 12.01 -0.51 6.46
N ILE A 65 11.86 -1.38 5.45
CA ILE A 65 12.91 -1.64 4.47
C ILE A 65 13.26 -0.36 3.70
N ALA A 66 12.26 0.44 3.30
CA ALA A 66 12.49 1.74 2.68
C ALA A 66 13.27 2.70 3.61
N CYS A 67 12.88 2.75 4.90
CA CYS A 67 13.54 3.57 5.92
C CYS A 67 15.00 3.15 6.14
N MET A 68 15.27 1.85 6.31
CA MET A 68 16.63 1.32 6.45
C MET A 68 17.45 1.50 5.18
N GLY A 69 16.83 1.33 4.01
CA GLY A 69 17.45 1.59 2.71
C GLY A 69 17.90 3.05 2.58
N ALA A 70 17.06 4.01 2.97
CA ALA A 70 17.47 5.42 3.05
C ALA A 70 18.59 5.62 4.06
N PHE A 71 18.46 5.11 5.28
CA PHE A 71 19.45 5.29 6.34
C PHE A 71 20.85 4.81 5.90
N PHE A 72 20.95 3.56 5.46
CA PHE A 72 22.23 3.01 5.01
C PHE A 72 22.71 3.64 3.69
N GLY A 73 21.79 4.00 2.79
CA GLY A 73 22.13 4.70 1.56
C GLY A 73 22.77 6.07 1.81
N VAL A 74 22.24 6.84 2.76
CA VAL A 74 22.83 8.14 3.14
C VAL A 74 24.15 7.97 3.89
N VAL A 75 24.23 7.01 4.82
CA VAL A 75 25.42 6.79 5.65
C VAL A 75 26.62 6.30 4.83
N PHE A 76 26.40 5.39 3.87
CA PHE A 76 27.50 4.76 3.13
C PHE A 76 27.78 5.36 1.75
N ILE A 77 26.83 6.05 1.14
CA ILE A 77 26.95 6.54 -0.24
C ILE A 77 26.75 8.06 -0.29
N SER A 78 25.50 8.52 -0.30
CA SER A 78 25.18 9.95 -0.36
C SER A 78 23.69 10.19 -0.05
N VAL A 79 23.37 11.43 0.30
CA VAL A 79 21.97 11.85 0.56
C VAL A 79 21.07 11.60 -0.65
N GLU A 80 21.56 11.90 -1.85
CA GLU A 80 20.81 11.72 -3.11
C GLU A 80 20.47 10.25 -3.37
N ILE A 81 21.45 9.36 -3.20
CA ILE A 81 21.27 7.92 -3.44
C ILE A 81 20.38 7.29 -2.35
N GLY A 82 20.55 7.67 -1.09
CA GLY A 82 19.67 7.20 -0.01
C GLY A 82 18.21 7.58 -0.24
N LEU A 83 17.95 8.81 -0.69
CA LEU A 83 16.60 9.24 -1.06
C LEU A 83 16.05 8.44 -2.23
N LEU A 84 16.84 8.24 -3.30
CA LEU A 84 16.43 7.48 -4.47
C LEU A 84 16.04 6.04 -4.09
N ILE A 85 16.79 5.40 -3.21
CA ILE A 85 16.51 4.04 -2.72
C ILE A 85 15.14 4.00 -2.01
N ALA A 86 14.89 4.91 -1.06
CA ALA A 86 13.63 4.91 -0.32
C ALA A 86 12.41 5.19 -1.21
N VAL A 87 12.52 6.15 -2.14
CA VAL A 87 11.47 6.45 -3.12
C VAL A 87 11.21 5.25 -4.02
N SER A 88 12.27 4.59 -4.51
CA SER A 88 12.13 3.41 -5.37
C SER A 88 11.44 2.25 -4.68
N ILE A 89 11.80 1.97 -3.42
CA ILE A 89 11.14 0.91 -2.61
C ILE A 89 9.67 1.26 -2.36
N SER A 90 9.38 2.51 -2.01
CA SER A 90 8.00 2.98 -1.78
C SER A 90 7.16 2.88 -3.04
N PHE A 91 7.73 3.27 -4.19
CA PHE A 91 7.06 3.15 -5.48
C PHE A 91 6.81 1.69 -5.87
N ALA A 92 7.81 0.82 -5.69
CA ALA A 92 7.66 -0.62 -5.92
C ALA A 92 6.56 -1.23 -5.03
N LYS A 93 6.48 -0.82 -3.76
CA LYS A 93 5.40 -1.23 -2.84
C LYS A 93 4.03 -0.82 -3.37
N ILE A 94 3.87 0.43 -3.82
CA ILE A 94 2.61 0.92 -4.40
C ILE A 94 2.23 0.10 -5.64
N LEU A 95 3.17 -0.15 -6.55
CA LEU A 95 2.93 -0.98 -7.72
C LEU A 95 2.49 -2.40 -7.35
N LEU A 96 3.11 -3.00 -6.34
CA LEU A 96 2.70 -4.32 -5.84
C LEU A 96 1.27 -4.32 -5.27
N GLN A 97 0.87 -3.26 -4.57
CA GLN A 97 -0.47 -3.13 -4.03
C GLN A 97 -1.53 -2.91 -5.13
N VAL A 98 -1.21 -2.12 -6.14
CA VAL A 98 -2.11 -1.86 -7.28
C VAL A 98 -2.29 -3.10 -8.14
N THR A 99 -1.20 -3.84 -8.42
CA THR A 99 -1.21 -5.06 -9.24
C THR A 99 -1.84 -6.25 -8.54
N ARG A 100 -1.88 -6.28 -7.20
CA ARG A 100 -2.48 -7.35 -6.39
C ARG A 100 -3.55 -6.80 -5.46
N PRO A 101 -4.70 -6.39 -6.02
CA PRO A 101 -5.78 -5.85 -5.22
C PRO A 101 -6.35 -6.91 -4.29
N ARG A 102 -6.95 -6.43 -3.19
CA ARG A 102 -7.65 -7.31 -2.26
C ARG A 102 -8.88 -7.89 -2.96
N THR A 103 -8.99 -9.20 -2.89
CA THR A 103 -10.12 -9.98 -3.39
C THR A 103 -10.56 -10.91 -2.27
N ALA A 104 -11.85 -11.10 -2.09
CA ALA A 104 -12.39 -11.90 -0.99
C ALA A 104 -13.48 -12.85 -1.47
N ILE A 105 -13.53 -14.05 -0.88
CA ILE A 105 -14.68 -14.94 -1.02
C ILE A 105 -15.71 -14.56 0.03
N LEU A 106 -16.95 -14.32 -0.40
CA LEU A 106 -18.04 -13.97 0.50
C LEU A 106 -18.85 -15.21 0.90
N GLY A 107 -19.22 -15.25 2.17
CA GLY A 107 -20.16 -16.21 2.74
C GLY A 107 -21.37 -15.50 3.33
N LYS A 108 -22.49 -16.22 3.43
CA LYS A 108 -23.72 -15.70 4.03
C LYS A 108 -23.64 -15.82 5.55
N ILE A 109 -23.93 -14.73 6.25
CA ILE A 109 -24.07 -14.78 7.71
C ILE A 109 -25.42 -15.43 8.06
N PRO A 110 -25.46 -16.44 8.96
CA PRO A 110 -26.69 -17.11 9.36
C PRO A 110 -27.77 -16.12 9.80
N ARG A 111 -29.03 -16.39 9.40
CA ARG A 111 -30.20 -15.58 9.77
C ARG A 111 -30.18 -14.13 9.28
N THR A 112 -29.30 -13.77 8.35
CA THR A 112 -29.26 -12.44 7.72
C THR A 112 -29.23 -12.53 6.20
N THR A 113 -29.41 -11.41 5.53
CA THR A 113 -29.20 -11.23 4.09
C THR A 113 -27.79 -10.71 3.76
N VAL A 114 -26.90 -10.63 4.76
CA VAL A 114 -25.58 -10.00 4.62
C VAL A 114 -24.53 -11.04 4.22
N TYR A 115 -23.72 -10.67 3.23
CA TYR A 115 -22.56 -11.43 2.78
C TYR A 115 -21.27 -10.76 3.25
N ARG A 116 -20.37 -11.53 3.87
CA ARG A 116 -19.08 -11.03 4.40
C ARG A 116 -17.93 -11.98 4.06
N ASN A 117 -16.71 -11.44 4.11
CA ASN A 117 -15.50 -12.22 3.90
C ASN A 117 -15.41 -13.35 4.93
N ILE A 118 -15.35 -14.59 4.44
CA ILE A 118 -15.25 -15.81 5.26
C ILE A 118 -13.97 -15.87 6.11
N GLU A 119 -12.87 -15.24 5.66
CA GLU A 119 -11.62 -15.21 6.40
C GLU A 119 -11.70 -14.26 7.61
N GLN A 120 -12.54 -13.23 7.51
CA GLN A 120 -12.73 -12.24 8.57
C GLN A 120 -13.87 -12.61 9.51
N TYR A 121 -14.91 -13.29 9.01
CA TYR A 121 -16.11 -13.66 9.76
C TYR A 121 -16.29 -15.18 9.73
N PRO A 122 -15.83 -15.92 10.76
CA PRO A 122 -15.91 -17.37 10.82
C PRO A 122 -17.36 -17.92 10.77
N GLU A 123 -18.33 -17.10 11.17
CA GLU A 123 -19.76 -17.46 11.11
C GLU A 123 -20.32 -17.46 9.69
N ALA A 124 -19.64 -16.85 8.71
CA ALA A 124 -20.10 -16.77 7.33
C ALA A 124 -19.92 -18.10 6.60
N SER A 125 -21.03 -18.71 6.18
CA SER A 125 -21.03 -20.00 5.47
C SER A 125 -21.17 -19.82 3.96
N LYS A 126 -20.41 -20.62 3.19
CA LYS A 126 -20.56 -20.70 1.72
C LYS A 126 -21.89 -21.36 1.34
N ILE A 127 -22.46 -20.97 0.21
CA ILE A 127 -23.67 -21.58 -0.33
C ILE A 127 -23.24 -22.73 -1.26
N PRO A 128 -23.77 -23.96 -1.10
CA PRO A 128 -23.45 -25.07 -2.01
C PRO A 128 -23.77 -24.71 -3.48
N GLY A 129 -22.83 -24.98 -4.38
CA GLY A 129 -22.98 -24.71 -5.82
C GLY A 129 -22.81 -23.24 -6.25
N VAL A 130 -22.64 -22.30 -5.31
CA VAL A 130 -22.48 -20.87 -5.61
C VAL A 130 -21.18 -20.33 -5.00
N MET A 131 -20.38 -19.64 -5.80
CA MET A 131 -19.21 -18.91 -5.34
C MET A 131 -19.45 -17.41 -5.51
N ILE A 132 -19.23 -16.64 -4.45
CA ILE A 132 -19.35 -15.19 -4.48
C ILE A 132 -17.96 -14.60 -4.25
N VAL A 133 -17.46 -13.84 -5.21
CA VAL A 133 -16.14 -13.18 -5.15
C VAL A 133 -16.34 -11.68 -5.19
N ARG A 134 -15.74 -10.97 -4.22
CA ARG A 134 -15.70 -9.52 -4.20
C ARG A 134 -14.36 -9.00 -4.69
N VAL A 135 -14.40 -8.01 -5.57
CA VAL A 135 -13.24 -7.27 -6.06
C VAL A 135 -13.23 -5.88 -5.42
N ASP A 136 -12.25 -5.61 -4.55
CA ASP A 136 -12.18 -4.38 -3.75
C ASP A 136 -11.33 -3.26 -4.41
N SER A 137 -11.25 -3.22 -5.74
CA SER A 137 -10.46 -2.21 -6.46
C SER A 137 -10.97 -1.93 -7.87
N ALA A 138 -10.60 -0.77 -8.41
CA ALA A 138 -10.62 -0.53 -9.84
C ALA A 138 -9.84 -1.60 -10.61
N ILE A 139 -10.25 -1.84 -11.85
CA ILE A 139 -9.73 -2.92 -12.69
C ILE A 139 -9.02 -2.29 -13.88
N TYR A 140 -7.70 -2.40 -13.87
CA TYR A 140 -6.83 -1.85 -14.88
C TYR A 140 -5.96 -2.94 -15.51
N PHE A 141 -5.26 -2.60 -16.59
CA PHE A 141 -4.25 -3.46 -17.22
C PHE A 141 -3.27 -4.09 -16.22
N SER A 142 -2.90 -3.34 -15.17
CA SER A 142 -1.95 -3.78 -14.16
C SER A 142 -2.45 -4.92 -13.26
N ASN A 143 -3.76 -5.09 -13.09
CA ASN A 143 -4.33 -6.05 -12.13
C ASN A 143 -5.43 -6.97 -12.70
N SER A 144 -5.93 -6.70 -13.90
CA SER A 144 -7.05 -7.46 -14.49
C SER A 144 -6.74 -8.95 -14.67
N ASN A 145 -5.54 -9.27 -15.16
CA ASN A 145 -5.07 -10.64 -15.26
C ASN A 145 -4.93 -11.32 -13.89
N TYR A 146 -4.43 -10.58 -12.88
CA TYR A 146 -4.31 -11.12 -11.52
C TYR A 146 -5.69 -11.49 -10.95
N VAL A 147 -6.70 -10.63 -11.11
CA VAL A 147 -8.08 -10.89 -10.64
C VAL A 147 -8.67 -12.10 -11.37
N LYS A 148 -8.58 -12.16 -12.70
CA LYS A 148 -9.03 -13.29 -13.52
C LYS A 148 -8.42 -14.62 -13.06
N GLU A 149 -7.09 -14.67 -12.97
CA GLU A 149 -6.36 -15.86 -12.55
C GLU A 149 -6.65 -16.24 -11.09
N ARG A 150 -6.90 -15.25 -10.22
CA ARG A 150 -7.25 -15.50 -8.82
C ARG A 150 -8.62 -16.17 -8.71
N ILE A 151 -9.61 -15.70 -9.46
CA ILE A 151 -10.95 -16.29 -9.54
C ILE A 151 -10.88 -17.73 -10.07
N LEU A 152 -10.17 -17.95 -11.17
CA LEU A 152 -10.02 -19.28 -11.76
C LEU A 152 -9.31 -20.27 -10.81
N ARG A 153 -8.31 -19.80 -10.06
CA ARG A 153 -7.65 -20.61 -9.02
C ARG A 153 -8.62 -21.01 -7.92
N TRP A 154 -9.43 -20.09 -7.40
CA TRP A 154 -10.42 -20.42 -6.37
C TRP A 154 -11.46 -21.44 -6.84
N LEU A 155 -11.92 -21.34 -8.08
CA LEU A 155 -12.82 -22.33 -8.67
C LEU A 155 -12.18 -23.72 -8.70
N THR A 156 -10.92 -23.79 -9.13
CA THR A 156 -10.17 -25.04 -9.24
C THR A 156 -9.88 -25.64 -7.85
N ASP A 157 -9.50 -24.81 -6.88
CA ASP A 157 -9.24 -25.24 -5.51
C ASP A 157 -10.51 -25.80 -4.83
N GLU A 158 -11.67 -25.17 -5.04
CA GLU A 158 -12.96 -25.63 -4.51
C GLU A 158 -13.42 -26.96 -5.12
N GLU A 159 -13.18 -27.15 -6.42
CA GLU A 159 -13.44 -28.43 -7.09
C GLU A 159 -12.54 -29.56 -6.57
N ALA A 160 -11.27 -29.26 -6.30
CA ALA A 160 -10.31 -30.23 -5.78
C ALA A 160 -10.63 -30.68 -4.34
N VAL A 161 -11.10 -29.77 -3.48
CA VAL A 161 -11.40 -30.07 -2.07
C VAL A 161 -12.66 -30.93 -1.90
N LYS A 162 -13.64 -30.81 -2.80
CA LYS A 162 -14.98 -31.40 -2.60
C LYS A 162 -15.18 -32.81 -3.14
N GLY A 163 -14.26 -33.32 -3.97
CA GLY A 163 -14.35 -34.69 -4.53
C GLY A 163 -15.66 -34.97 -5.30
N ASP A 164 -15.77 -36.16 -5.89
CA ASP A 164 -16.86 -36.56 -6.81
C ASP A 164 -18.30 -36.51 -6.21
N TYR A 165 -18.46 -36.25 -4.91
CA TYR A 165 -19.75 -36.40 -4.20
C TYR A 165 -20.41 -35.08 -3.76
N HIS A 166 -19.83 -33.91 -4.00
CA HIS A 166 -20.47 -32.63 -3.66
C HIS A 166 -20.51 -31.60 -4.79
N THR A 167 -21.61 -30.85 -4.78
CA THR A 167 -22.08 -29.90 -5.80
C THR A 167 -20.95 -29.07 -6.40
N ARG A 168 -20.59 -29.35 -7.66
CA ARG A 168 -19.76 -28.47 -8.48
C ARG A 168 -20.31 -27.06 -8.44
N ILE A 169 -19.42 -26.07 -8.49
CA ILE A 169 -19.83 -24.67 -8.59
C ILE A 169 -20.55 -24.49 -9.94
N GLN A 170 -21.83 -24.13 -9.89
CA GLN A 170 -22.65 -23.88 -11.07
C GLN A 170 -22.79 -22.38 -11.33
N PHE A 171 -22.70 -21.57 -10.27
CA PHE A 171 -22.86 -20.12 -10.33
C PHE A 171 -21.66 -19.42 -9.70
N LEU A 172 -21.09 -18.46 -10.43
CA LEU A 172 -20.13 -17.49 -9.94
C LEU A 172 -20.79 -16.11 -9.91
N ILE A 173 -20.85 -15.48 -8.74
CA ILE A 173 -21.27 -14.10 -8.58
C ILE A 173 -20.02 -13.26 -8.32
N VAL A 174 -19.73 -12.31 -9.20
CA VAL A 174 -18.65 -11.36 -8.99
C VAL A 174 -19.27 -10.06 -8.49
N GLU A 175 -19.08 -9.76 -7.21
CA GLU A 175 -19.48 -8.49 -6.61
C GLU A 175 -18.45 -7.43 -7.00
N MET A 176 -18.91 -6.50 -7.83
CA MET A 176 -18.16 -5.36 -8.36
C MET A 176 -18.68 -4.02 -7.83
N SER A 177 -19.55 -4.00 -6.82
CA SER A 177 -19.99 -2.77 -6.17
C SER A 177 -18.85 -1.83 -5.70
N PRO A 178 -17.69 -2.33 -5.23
CA PRO A 178 -16.55 -1.47 -4.87
C PRO A 178 -15.68 -1.03 -6.07
N VAL A 179 -15.92 -1.57 -7.27
CA VAL A 179 -15.11 -1.30 -8.46
C VAL A 179 -15.48 0.09 -8.98
N THR A 180 -14.54 1.04 -8.88
CA THR A 180 -14.81 2.44 -9.25
C THR A 180 -14.65 2.71 -10.74
N ASP A 181 -13.81 1.94 -11.43
CA ASP A 181 -13.47 2.16 -12.84
C ASP A 181 -12.90 0.88 -13.47
N ILE A 182 -13.06 0.74 -14.79
CA ILE A 182 -12.60 -0.41 -15.58
C ILE A 182 -12.03 0.09 -16.91
N ASP A 183 -10.77 -0.22 -17.21
CA ASP A 183 -10.17 0.08 -18.52
C ASP A 183 -10.44 -1.01 -19.57
N THR A 184 -10.03 -0.74 -20.82
CA THR A 184 -10.18 -1.67 -21.95
C THR A 184 -9.56 -3.04 -21.67
N SER A 185 -8.41 -3.09 -21.00
CA SER A 185 -7.73 -4.35 -20.65
C SER A 185 -8.45 -5.10 -19.53
N GLY A 186 -9.10 -4.39 -18.62
CA GLY A 186 -10.04 -4.93 -17.64
C GLY A 186 -11.20 -5.64 -18.33
N ILE A 187 -11.88 -4.96 -19.25
CA ILE A 187 -13.00 -5.54 -20.02
C ILE A 187 -12.56 -6.81 -20.75
N GLN A 188 -11.44 -6.76 -21.48
CA GLN A 188 -10.90 -7.93 -22.18
C GLN A 188 -10.63 -9.12 -21.24
N ALA A 189 -10.07 -8.86 -20.04
CA ALA A 189 -9.82 -9.92 -19.07
C ALA A 189 -11.13 -10.56 -18.56
N PHE A 190 -12.20 -9.79 -18.39
CA PHE A 190 -13.51 -10.32 -18.01
C PHE A 190 -14.22 -11.06 -19.13
N GLU A 191 -14.06 -10.65 -20.39
CA GLU A 191 -14.54 -11.43 -21.54
C GLU A 191 -13.84 -12.79 -21.62
N GLU A 192 -12.52 -12.82 -21.42
CA GLU A 192 -11.76 -14.07 -21.34
C GLU A 192 -12.17 -14.94 -20.15
N LEU A 193 -12.43 -14.32 -18.99
CA LEU A 193 -12.98 -15.01 -17.82
C LEU A 193 -14.33 -15.65 -18.17
N HIS A 194 -15.25 -14.89 -18.76
CA HIS A 194 -16.56 -15.38 -19.17
C HIS A 194 -16.45 -16.59 -20.11
N ARG A 195 -15.65 -16.49 -21.18
CA ARG A 195 -15.40 -17.60 -22.12
C ARG A 195 -14.79 -18.82 -21.43
N SER A 196 -13.93 -18.62 -20.43
CA SER A 196 -13.32 -19.71 -19.65
C SER A 196 -14.33 -20.40 -18.75
N LEU A 197 -15.30 -19.66 -18.20
CA LEU A 197 -16.37 -20.19 -17.35
C LEU A 197 -17.46 -20.91 -18.17
N GLU A 198 -17.80 -20.40 -19.35
CA GLU A 198 -18.71 -21.08 -20.28
C GLU A 198 -18.20 -22.48 -20.64
N LYS A 199 -16.90 -22.61 -20.94
CA LYS A 199 -16.26 -23.92 -21.19
C LYS A 199 -16.35 -24.87 -20.00
N ARG A 200 -16.47 -24.35 -18.78
CA ARG A 200 -16.64 -25.12 -17.53
C ARG A 200 -18.11 -25.33 -17.14
N SER A 201 -19.07 -24.83 -17.94
CA SER A 201 -20.51 -24.85 -17.62
C SER A 201 -20.85 -24.10 -16.31
N VAL A 202 -20.07 -23.06 -15.98
CA VAL A 202 -20.32 -22.19 -14.82
C VAL A 202 -20.96 -20.90 -15.32
N GLN A 203 -22.15 -20.56 -14.82
CA GLN A 203 -22.81 -19.30 -15.13
C GLN A 203 -22.20 -18.18 -14.27
N VAL A 204 -21.82 -17.07 -14.90
CA VAL A 204 -21.30 -15.88 -14.22
C VAL A 204 -22.33 -14.78 -14.20
N SER A 205 -22.50 -14.13 -13.05
CA SER A 205 -23.30 -12.93 -12.88
C SER A 205 -22.46 -11.84 -12.24
N TYR A 206 -22.56 -10.63 -12.77
CA TYR A 206 -21.84 -9.45 -12.31
C TYR A 206 -22.82 -8.58 -11.52
N GLN A 207 -22.56 -8.39 -10.23
CA GLN A 207 -23.35 -7.50 -9.39
C GLN A 207 -22.62 -6.18 -9.24
N MET A 208 -23.16 -5.13 -9.87
CA MET A 208 -22.69 -3.75 -9.72
C MET A 208 -23.66 -2.98 -8.82
N ASN A 209 -23.18 -1.91 -8.21
CA ASN A 209 -24.09 -1.00 -7.49
C ASN A 209 -24.86 -0.20 -8.54
N ASP A 210 -26.19 -0.30 -8.56
CA ASP A 210 -27.02 0.64 -9.33
C ASP A 210 -26.86 2.01 -8.67
N ALA A 211 -26.28 2.96 -9.41
CA ALA A 211 -26.18 4.36 -9.00
C ALA A 211 -27.54 5.07 -9.18
#